data_AF-A0A3M1JH73-F1
#
_entry.id   AF-A0A3M1JH73-F1
#
_cell.length_a   1.000
_cell.length_b   1.000
_cell.length_c   1.000
_cell.angle_alpha   90.00
_cell.angle_beta   90.00
_cell.angle_gamma   90.00
#
_symmetry.space_group_name_H-M   'P 1'
#
loop_
_entity.id
_entity.type
_entity.pdbx_description
1 polymer ?
#
loop_
_entity_poly.entity_id
_entity_poly.type
_entity_poly.pdbx_seq_one_letter_code
_entity_poly.pdbx_strand_id
1 'polypeptide(L)' 'MTKRLLIIVLLVASLMLAACSRSNSANDESISSEEAYTKCTGVCASVITDDYTTQWLCYEECKKRFLMKDDNASA' A
#
# COMPACT_ATOMS: atom_id res chain seq x y z
N MET A 1 -26.87 -39.35 24.86
CA MET A 1 -25.44 -39.27 24.49
C MET A 1 -25.19 -38.43 23.23
N THR A 2 -26.05 -38.49 22.22
CA THR A 2 -25.95 -37.72 20.96
C THR A 2 -25.95 -36.19 21.11
N LYS A 3 -26.74 -35.62 22.03
CA LYS A 3 -26.78 -34.15 22.26
C LYS A 3 -25.44 -33.56 22.71
N ARG A 4 -24.64 -34.31 23.49
CA ARG A 4 -23.31 -33.85 23.95
C ARG A 4 -22.28 -33.91 22.84
N LEU A 5 -22.37 -34.92 21.96
CA LEU A 5 -21.55 -35.03 20.76
C LEU A 5 -21.79 -33.86 19.78
N LEU A 6 -23.06 -33.47 19.59
CA LEU A 6 -23.40 -32.32 18.73
C LEU A 6 -22.79 -31.00 19.24
N ILE A 7 -22.79 -30.77 20.55
CA ILE A 7 -22.20 -29.57 21.15
C ILE A 7 -20.69 -29.54 20.93
N ILE A 8 -20.01 -30.68 21.10
CA ILE A 8 -18.55 -30.76 20.90
C ILE A 8 -18.20 -30.49 19.43
N VAL A 9 -18.94 -31.07 18.49
CA VAL A 9 -18.73 -30.83 17.05
C VAL A 9 -18.95 -29.36 16.69
N LEU A 10 -19.98 -28.71 17.26
CA LEU A 10 -20.24 -27.28 17.04
C LEU A 10 -19.12 -26.39 17.60
N LEU A 11 -18.56 -26.73 18.76
CA LEU A 11 -17.45 -25.99 19.36
C LEU A 11 -16.15 -26.12 18.54
N VAL A 12 -15.86 -27.33 18.02
CA VAL A 12 -14.69 -27.54 17.16
C VAL A 12 -14.86 -26.80 15.83
N ALA A 13 -16.07 -26.81 15.26
CA ALA A 13 -16.36 -26.05 14.05
C ALA A 13 -16.21 -24.54 14.25
N SER A 14 -16.72 -23.97 15.35
CA SER A 14 -16.59 -22.54 15.62
C SER A 14 -15.14 -22.09 15.86
N LEU A 15 -14.34 -22.93 16.53
CA LEU A 15 -12.89 -22.71 16.70
C LEU A 15 -12.14 -22.66 15.35
N MET A 16 -12.49 -23.54 14.42
CA MET A 16 -11.87 -23.56 13.09
C MET A 16 -12.27 -22.35 12.25
N LEU A 17 -13.53 -21.89 12.34
CA LEU A 17 -13.95 -20.65 11.66
C LEU A 17 -13.24 -19.41 12.21
N ALA A 18 -13.02 -19.32 13.52
CA ALA A 18 -12.32 -18.18 14.13
C ALA A 18 -10.84 -18.10 13.72
N ALA A 19 -10.18 -19.25 13.49
CA ALA A 19 -8.79 -19.32 13.05
C ALA A 19 -8.59 -18.80 11.61
N CYS A 20 -9.60 -18.90 10.75
CA CYS A 20 -9.55 -18.44 9.37
C CYS A 20 -9.80 -16.93 9.21
N SER A 21 -10.30 -16.24 10.24
CA SER A 21 -10.64 -14.81 10.18
C SER A 21 -9.46 -13.87 10.40
N ARG A 22 -8.25 -14.38 10.64
CA ARG A 22 -7.03 -13.57 10.64
C ARG A 22 -6.59 -13.34 9.19
N SER A 23 -7.48 -12.72 8.42
CA SER A 23 -7.15 -12.11 7.14
C SER A 23 -5.95 -11.20 7.38
N ASN A 24 -4.89 -11.46 6.63
CA ASN A 24 -3.73 -10.60 6.49
C ASN A 24 -4.16 -9.13 6.44
N SER A 25 -4.11 -8.42 7.56
CA SER A 25 -3.57 -7.07 7.53
C SER A 25 -2.09 -7.25 7.18
N ALA A 26 -1.83 -7.49 5.89
CA ALA A 26 -0.62 -6.95 5.31
C ALA A 26 -0.69 -5.48 5.70
N ASN A 27 0.25 -5.05 6.54
CA ASN A 27 0.50 -3.64 6.73
C ASN A 27 0.92 -3.16 5.35
N ASP A 28 -0.07 -2.80 4.53
CA ASP A 28 0.14 -2.01 3.35
C ASP A 28 0.58 -0.68 3.93
N GLU A 29 1.89 -0.55 4.14
CA GLU A 29 2.53 0.70 4.52
C GLU A 29 2.38 1.60 3.31
N SER A 30 1.14 2.09 3.14
CA SER A 30 0.75 2.91 2.02
C SER A 30 1.45 4.26 2.22
N ILE A 31 2.65 4.37 1.66
CA ILE A 31 3.40 5.61 1.62
C ILE A 31 2.52 6.67 0.96
N SER A 32 2.41 7.82 1.61
CA SER A 32 1.67 8.94 1.04
C SER A 32 2.31 9.41 -0.27
N SER A 33 1.51 9.86 -1.22
CA SER A 33 2.01 10.43 -2.47
C SER A 33 3.05 11.54 -2.27
N GLU A 34 2.90 12.34 -1.22
CA GLU A 34 3.84 13.41 -0.86
C GLU A 34 5.20 12.86 -0.40
N GLU A 35 5.18 11.80 0.41
CA GLU A 35 6.40 11.12 0.84
C GLU A 35 7.11 10.43 -0.35
N ALA A 36 6.34 9.81 -1.26
CA ALA A 36 6.89 9.22 -2.48
C ALA A 36 7.54 10.27 -3.39
N TYR A 37 6.89 11.44 -3.56
CA TYR A 37 7.46 12.58 -4.28
C TYR A 37 8.76 13.08 -3.64
N THR A 38 8.79 13.21 -2.32
CA THR A 38 9.96 13.68 -1.58
C THR A 38 11.15 12.72 -1.76
N LYS A 39 10.92 11.41 -1.67
CA LYS A 39 11.96 10.41 -1.93
C LYS A 39 12.46 10.49 -3.38
N CYS A 40 11.55 10.63 -4.35
CA CYS A 40 11.89 10.72 -5.76
C CYS A 40 12.77 11.95 -6.08
N THR A 41 12.36 13.13 -5.61
CA THR A 41 13.13 14.37 -5.81
C THR A 41 14.47 14.36 -5.06
N GLY A 42 14.55 13.68 -3.91
CA GLY A 42 15.82 13.44 -3.22
C GLY A 42 16.82 12.62 -4.05
N VAL A 43 16.35 11.64 -4.83
CA VAL A 43 17.22 10.89 -5.77
C VAL A 43 17.70 11.81 -6.89
N CYS A 44 16.80 12.58 -7.50
CA CYS A 44 17.15 13.55 -8.53
C CYS A 44 18.23 14.55 -8.03
N ALA A 45 18.10 15.07 -6.81
CA ALA A 45 19.06 15.99 -6.20
C ALA A 45 20.43 15.35 -5.90
N SER A 46 20.46 14.05 -5.59
CA SER A 46 21.71 13.35 -5.23
C SER A 46 22.49 12.84 -6.44
N VAL A 47 21.81 12.54 -7.55
CA VAL A 47 22.43 12.02 -8.77
C VAL A 47 22.78 13.14 -9.75
N ILE A 48 21.98 14.22 -9.80
CA ILE A 48 22.13 15.30 -10.77
C ILE A 48 22.60 16.56 -10.04
N THR A 49 23.90 16.84 -10.11
CA THR A 49 24.54 17.91 -9.33
C THR A 49 24.67 19.22 -10.12
N ASP A 50 25.07 19.14 -11.40
CA ASP A 50 25.47 20.32 -12.19
C ASP A 50 24.63 20.55 -13.45
N ASP A 51 23.63 19.70 -13.70
CA ASP A 51 22.70 19.85 -14.82
C ASP A 51 21.32 20.26 -14.31
N TYR A 52 21.10 21.58 -14.27
CA TYR A 52 19.84 22.17 -13.86
C TYR A 52 18.65 21.71 -14.72
N THR A 53 18.85 21.55 -16.03
CA THR A 53 17.77 21.18 -16.95
C THR A 53 17.32 19.74 -16.67
N THR A 54 18.28 18.83 -16.54
CA THR A 54 18.02 17.43 -16.23
C THR A 54 17.44 17.28 -14.82
N GLN A 55 17.93 18.04 -13.85
CA GLN A 55 17.38 18.04 -12.49
C GLN A 55 15.92 18.52 -12.48
N TRP A 56 15.61 19.60 -13.21
CA TRP A 56 14.25 20.12 -13.33
C TRP A 56 13.30 19.13 -14.00
N LEU A 57 13.72 18.50 -15.11
CA LEU A 57 12.93 17.47 -15.79
C LEU A 57 12.66 16.28 -14.87
N CYS A 58 13.65 15.87 -14.07
CA CYS A 58 13.51 14.78 -13.10
C CYS A 58 12.46 15.12 -12.02
N TYR A 59 12.48 16.35 -11.49
CA TYR A 59 11.47 16.79 -10.52
C TYR A 59 10.06 16.83 -11.11
N GLU A 60 9.91 17.30 -12.35
CA GLU A 60 8.61 17.33 -13.03
C GLU A 60 8.05 15.92 -13.27
N GLU A 61 8.89 14.95 -13.63
CA GLU A 61 8.46 13.55 -13.74
C GLU A 61 8.04 12.97 -12.38
N CYS A 62 8.78 13.25 -11.30
CA CYS A 62 8.36 12.87 -9.94
C CYS A 62 7.00 13.47 -9.58
N LYS A 63 6.77 14.75 -9.92
CA LYS A 63 5.52 15.45 -9.66
C LYS A 63 4.36 14.84 -10.44
N LYS A 64 4.53 14.56 -11.74
CA LYS A 64 3.51 13.88 -12.56
C LYS A 64 3.12 12.54 -11.98
N ARG A 65 4.10 11.77 -11.52
CA ARG A 65 3.90 10.38 -11.08
C ARG A 65 3.23 10.24 -9.72
N PHE A 66 3.43 11.21 -8.83
CA PHE A 66 2.98 11.11 -7.45
C PHE A 66 1.97 12.18 -7.05
N LEU A 67 2.08 13.40 -7.59
CA LEU A 67 1.28 14.55 -7.16
C LEU A 67 0.21 14.97 -8.17
N MET A 68 0.35 14.65 -9.45
CA MET A 68 -0.72 14.84 -10.42
C MET A 68 -1.64 13.62 -10.39
N LYS A 69 -2.74 13.76 -9.66
CA LYS A 69 -3.87 12.84 -9.75
C LYS A 69 -4.42 12.96 -11.17
N ASP A 70 -4.57 11.85 -11.89
CA ASP A 70 -5.21 11.86 -13.20
C ASP A 70 -6.62 12.49 -13.09
N ASP A 71 -6.78 13.71 -13.61
CA ASP A 71 -8.10 14.30 -13.90
C ASP A 71 -8.84 13.52 -15.02
N ASN A 72 -8.34 12.34 -15.43
CA ASN A 72 -8.89 11.46 -16.45
C ASN A 72 -9.22 10.04 -15.94
N ALA A 73 -9.52 9.88 -14.65
CA ALA A 73 -10.12 8.64 -14.11
C ALA A 73 -11.67 8.67 -14.11
N SER A 74 -12.27 9.47 -14.99
CA SER A 74 -13.72 9.49 -15.22
C SER A 74 -14.05 10.01 -16.63
N ALA A 75 -13.94 9.12 -17.62
CA ALA A 75 -14.59 9.24 -18.93
C ALA A 75 -15.13 7.87 -19.32
#